data_AF-A0A318JQ40-F1
#
_entry.id   AF-A0A318JQ40-F1
#
_cell.length_a   1.000
_cell.length_b   1.000
_cell.length_c   1.000
_cell.angle_alpha   90.00
_cell.angle_beta   90.00
_cell.angle_gamma   90.00
#
_symmetry.space_group_name_H-M   'P 1'
#
loop_
_entity.id
_entity.type
_entity.pdbx_description
1 polymer ?
#
loop_
_entity_poly.entity_id
_entity_poly.type
_entity_poly.pdbx_seq_one_letter_code
_entity_poly.pdbx_strand_id
1 'polypeptide(L)'
;MNIDGQAEFEGTGNTYLRVRDCLRVMGKQLFVDRYWYDEVLAGDLENPIAVFDALIEHGYLEAEGTINFPVWNRETRQNEQVVRPRYTMTSKAYAVANASAASPVHRATAEKALAGFLERVEQAAADPLNLWVVDRVVLFGSMLDPTRQRVSDVDLAVRLIENEAVFESAGGHQLAGSVFLAEMNGGRHPSGYRGEYGVRRFLKGRSRVLSLANLSADGAMAGLSPDTPHRVLYERPPIN
;
A
#
# COMPACT_ATOMS: atom_id res chain seq x y z
N MET A 1 17.10 -11.52 -5.39
CA MET A 1 15.90 -11.45 -6.24
C MET A 1 15.56 -12.88 -6.56
N ASN A 2 14.44 -13.41 -6.04
CA ASN A 2 14.06 -14.78 -6.40
C ASN A 2 13.57 -14.75 -7.85
N ILE A 3 14.18 -15.56 -8.70
CA ILE A 3 14.02 -15.54 -10.16
C ILE A 3 12.73 -16.27 -10.58
N ASP A 4 12.02 -16.89 -9.62
CA ASP A 4 10.82 -17.71 -9.86
C ASP A 4 9.63 -16.96 -10.50
N GLY A 5 9.51 -15.65 -10.30
CA GLY A 5 8.38 -14.88 -10.86
C GLY A 5 8.51 -14.55 -12.36
N GLN A 6 9.70 -14.65 -12.94
CA GLN A 6 9.91 -14.31 -14.35
C GLN A 6 9.24 -15.34 -15.28
N ALA A 7 9.32 -16.63 -14.93
CA ALA A 7 8.72 -17.72 -15.69
C ALA A 7 7.19 -17.62 -15.79
N GLU A 8 6.51 -17.11 -14.75
CA GLU A 8 5.04 -16.95 -14.73
C GLU A 8 4.54 -15.95 -15.79
N PHE A 9 5.38 -15.01 -16.25
CA PHE A 9 4.97 -13.96 -17.20
C PHE A 9 5.76 -13.95 -18.50
N GLU A 10 6.69 -14.89 -18.71
CA GLU A 10 7.50 -15.00 -19.94
C GLU A 10 6.64 -15.11 -21.20
N GLY A 11 5.51 -15.84 -21.13
CA GLY A 11 4.57 -16.00 -22.24
C GLY A 11 3.79 -14.73 -22.62
N THR A 12 3.88 -13.68 -21.79
CA THR A 12 3.16 -12.41 -22.02
C THR A 12 4.00 -11.36 -22.74
N GLY A 13 5.32 -11.60 -22.92
CA GLY A 13 6.26 -10.60 -23.45
C GLY A 13 6.73 -9.56 -22.43
N ASN A 14 6.22 -9.60 -21.18
CA ASN A 14 6.60 -8.62 -20.17
C ASN A 14 7.69 -9.13 -19.24
N THR A 15 8.48 -8.18 -18.73
CA THR A 15 9.34 -8.46 -17.57
C THR A 15 8.50 -8.50 -16.31
N TYR A 16 8.93 -9.31 -15.35
CA TYR A 16 8.34 -9.37 -14.01
C TYR A 16 8.26 -7.97 -13.36
N LEU A 17 9.23 -7.08 -13.63
CA LEU A 17 9.24 -5.71 -13.11
C LEU A 17 8.08 -4.86 -13.64
N ARG A 18 7.72 -4.99 -14.92
CA ARG A 18 6.58 -4.25 -15.50
C ARG A 18 5.26 -4.73 -14.91
N VAL A 19 5.09 -6.05 -14.78
CA VAL A 19 3.91 -6.65 -14.13
C VAL A 19 3.80 -6.22 -12.67
N ARG A 20 4.92 -6.22 -11.94
CA ARG A 20 5.00 -5.71 -10.57
C ARG A 20 4.54 -4.26 -10.43
N ASP A 21 5.03 -3.38 -11.30
CA ASP A 21 4.68 -1.97 -11.24
C ASP A 21 3.20 -1.75 -11.59
N CYS A 22 2.64 -2.57 -12.49
CA CYS A 22 1.20 -2.60 -12.74
C CYS A 22 0.40 -3.02 -11.48
N LEU A 23 0.79 -4.11 -10.83
CA LEU A 23 0.18 -4.54 -9.56
C LEU A 23 0.27 -3.47 -8.46
N ARG A 24 1.34 -2.67 -8.43
CA ARG A 24 1.48 -1.54 -7.50
C ARG A 24 0.48 -0.42 -7.77
N VAL A 25 0.08 -0.19 -9.02
CA VAL A 25 -0.97 0.77 -9.36
C VAL A 25 -2.34 0.18 -9.03
N MET A 26 -2.58 -1.10 -9.35
CA MET A 26 -3.81 -1.82 -8.97
C MET A 26 -4.06 -1.80 -7.46
N GLY A 27 -3.02 -1.98 -6.64
CA GLY A 27 -3.14 -2.03 -5.19
C GLY A 27 -3.50 -0.70 -4.52
N LYS A 28 -3.70 0.37 -5.31
CA LYS A 28 -4.27 1.63 -4.87
C LYS A 28 -5.79 1.69 -5.06
N GLN A 29 -6.38 0.72 -5.75
CA GLN A 29 -7.80 0.62 -6.04
C GLN A 29 -8.46 -0.41 -5.12
N LEU A 30 -9.75 -0.24 -4.84
CA LEU A 30 -10.53 -1.20 -4.05
C LEU A 30 -10.84 -2.49 -4.82
N PHE A 31 -10.96 -2.38 -6.13
CA PHE A 31 -11.15 -3.51 -7.05
C PHE A 31 -10.60 -3.12 -8.43
N VAL A 32 -10.42 -4.12 -9.28
CA VAL A 32 -10.01 -3.96 -10.68
C VAL A 32 -11.00 -4.72 -11.55
N ASP A 33 -11.46 -4.09 -12.63
CA ASP A 33 -12.15 -4.78 -13.71
C ASP A 33 -11.27 -4.80 -14.96
N ARG A 34 -11.54 -5.77 -15.84
CA ARG A 34 -10.72 -6.02 -17.02
C ARG A 34 -10.74 -4.88 -18.02
N TYR A 35 -11.87 -4.19 -18.17
CA TYR A 35 -12.02 -3.09 -19.12
C TYR A 35 -11.16 -1.90 -18.70
N TRP A 36 -11.26 -1.49 -17.43
CA TRP A 36 -10.42 -0.41 -16.92
C TRP A 36 -8.93 -0.77 -16.93
N TYR A 37 -8.61 -2.03 -16.63
CA TYR A 37 -7.24 -2.51 -16.73
C TYR A 37 -6.69 -2.35 -18.16
N ASP A 38 -7.40 -2.86 -19.17
CA ASP A 38 -6.96 -2.85 -20.57
C ASP A 38 -6.85 -1.41 -21.12
N GLU A 39 -7.82 -0.55 -20.80
CA GLU A 39 -7.90 0.82 -21.37
C GLU A 39 -7.03 1.85 -20.65
N VAL A 40 -6.71 1.63 -19.36
CA VAL A 40 -6.12 2.68 -18.52
C VAL A 40 -4.85 2.24 -17.82
N LEU A 41 -4.82 1.04 -17.23
CA LEU A 41 -3.69 0.62 -16.41
C LEU A 41 -2.57 -0.04 -17.18
N ALA A 42 -2.92 -0.80 -18.21
CA ALA A 42 -2.03 -1.74 -18.86
C ALA A 42 -1.43 -1.19 -20.17
N GLY A 43 -1.61 0.10 -20.46
CA GLY A 43 -1.18 0.72 -21.72
C GLY A 43 0.32 0.61 -22.01
N ASP A 44 1.13 0.42 -20.97
CA ASP A 44 2.59 0.24 -21.08
C ASP A 44 3.02 -1.25 -21.08
N LEU A 45 2.09 -2.20 -21.06
CA LEU A 45 2.39 -3.64 -21.09
C LEU A 45 2.27 -4.21 -22.50
N GLU A 46 3.11 -5.20 -22.82
CA GLU A 46 2.92 -6.03 -24.01
C GLU A 46 1.79 -7.02 -23.75
N ASN A 47 0.86 -7.21 -24.68
CA ASN A 47 -0.26 -8.14 -24.54
C ASN A 47 -0.97 -8.09 -23.15
N PRO A 48 -1.58 -6.93 -22.80
CA PRO A 48 -2.14 -6.70 -21.47
C PRO A 48 -3.19 -7.75 -21.08
N ILE A 49 -3.98 -8.21 -22.05
CA ILE A 49 -4.96 -9.29 -21.92
C ILE A 49 -4.32 -10.56 -21.34
N ALA A 50 -3.22 -11.03 -21.93
CA ALA A 50 -2.54 -12.25 -21.45
C ALA A 50 -1.93 -12.06 -20.06
N VAL A 51 -1.48 -10.85 -19.72
CA VAL A 51 -1.02 -10.54 -18.35
C VAL A 51 -2.18 -10.64 -17.37
N PHE A 52 -3.35 -10.09 -17.69
CA PHE A 52 -4.51 -10.16 -16.80
C PHE A 52 -4.97 -11.60 -16.57
N ASP A 53 -4.97 -12.42 -17.61
CA ASP A 53 -5.31 -13.85 -17.51
C ASP A 53 -4.28 -14.59 -16.64
N ALA A 54 -2.99 -14.34 -16.84
CA ALA A 54 -1.92 -14.92 -16.01
C ALA A 54 -2.03 -14.48 -14.54
N LEU A 55 -2.42 -13.23 -14.28
CA LEU A 55 -2.65 -12.74 -12.92
C LEU A 55 -3.81 -13.51 -12.23
N ILE A 56 -4.87 -13.86 -12.96
CA ILE A 56 -5.94 -14.70 -12.41
C ILE A 56 -5.46 -16.14 -12.24
N GLU A 57 -4.89 -16.73 -13.29
CA GLU A 57 -4.44 -18.14 -13.33
C GLU A 57 -3.44 -18.45 -12.21
N HIS A 58 -2.50 -17.53 -11.97
CA HIS A 58 -1.47 -17.71 -10.94
C HIS A 58 -1.87 -17.16 -9.56
N GLY A 59 -3.14 -16.81 -9.36
CA GLY A 59 -3.69 -16.44 -8.04
C GLY A 59 -3.24 -15.07 -7.52
N TYR A 60 -2.90 -14.14 -8.40
CA TYR A 60 -2.64 -12.74 -8.07
C TYR A 60 -3.95 -11.92 -7.95
N LEU A 61 -4.97 -12.31 -8.70
CA LEU A 61 -6.30 -11.70 -8.66
C LEU A 61 -7.34 -12.75 -8.33
N GLU A 62 -8.30 -12.39 -7.48
CA GLU A 62 -9.46 -13.21 -7.13
C GLU A 62 -10.74 -12.50 -7.55
N ALA A 63 -11.68 -13.24 -8.14
CA ALA A 63 -12.98 -12.69 -8.52
C ALA A 63 -13.86 -12.50 -7.27
N GLU A 64 -14.37 -11.29 -7.07
CA GLU A 64 -15.14 -10.92 -5.88
C GLU A 64 -16.61 -10.60 -6.22
N GLY A 65 -17.13 -11.15 -7.33
CA GLY A 65 -18.49 -10.91 -7.81
C GLY A 65 -18.51 -10.05 -9.08
N THR A 66 -19.56 -9.26 -9.26
CA THR A 66 -19.73 -8.41 -10.44
C THR A 66 -19.98 -6.95 -10.08
N ILE A 67 -19.62 -6.07 -11.00
CA ILE A 67 -19.91 -4.64 -10.95
C ILE A 67 -20.69 -4.24 -12.20
N ASN A 68 -21.66 -3.32 -12.03
CA ASN A 68 -22.39 -2.71 -13.12
C ASN A 68 -21.83 -1.29 -13.33
N PHE A 69 -21.40 -0.98 -14.56
CA PHE A 69 -20.94 0.36 -14.90
C PHE A 69 -21.33 0.75 -16.33
N PRO A 70 -21.52 2.05 -16.60
CA PRO A 70 -21.81 2.55 -17.93
C PRO A 70 -20.56 2.46 -18.81
N VAL A 71 -20.66 1.79 -19.94
CA VAL A 71 -19.65 1.78 -21.01
C VAL A 71 -20.14 2.61 -22.17
N TRP A 72 -19.29 3.49 -22.69
CA TRP A 72 -19.61 4.25 -23.90
C TRP A 72 -19.53 3.35 -25.13
N ASN A 73 -20.70 3.02 -25.70
CA ASN A 73 -20.77 2.29 -26.96
C ASN A 73 -20.57 3.27 -28.13
N ARG A 74 -19.49 3.10 -28.89
CA ARG A 74 -19.12 3.98 -30.01
C ARG A 74 -20.06 3.86 -31.21
N GLU A 75 -20.70 2.72 -31.40
CA GLU A 75 -21.63 2.46 -32.52
C GLU A 75 -22.99 3.08 -32.25
N THR A 76 -23.53 2.86 -31.04
CA THR A 76 -24.85 3.39 -30.64
C THR A 76 -24.78 4.82 -30.11
N ARG A 77 -23.57 5.31 -29.78
CA ARG A 77 -23.29 6.61 -29.12
C ARG A 77 -24.09 6.79 -27.84
N GLN A 78 -24.26 5.71 -27.09
CA GLN A 78 -25.00 5.69 -25.83
C GLN A 78 -24.16 5.01 -24.74
N ASN A 79 -24.46 5.34 -23.50
CA ASN A 79 -23.92 4.62 -22.35
C ASN A 79 -24.77 3.38 -22.12
N GLU A 80 -24.18 2.20 -22.26
CA GLU A 80 -24.81 0.92 -22.00
C GLU A 80 -24.37 0.41 -20.64
N GLN A 81 -25.32 -0.12 -19.85
CA GLN A 81 -25.01 -0.74 -18.58
C GLN A 81 -24.47 -2.14 -18.83
N VAL A 82 -23.25 -2.38 -18.37
CA VAL A 82 -22.59 -3.66 -18.56
C VAL A 82 -22.21 -4.25 -17.21
N VAL A 83 -22.60 -5.50 -17.00
CA VAL A 83 -22.20 -6.27 -15.83
C VAL A 83 -20.90 -7.00 -16.15
N ARG A 84 -19.85 -6.76 -15.36
CA ARG A 84 -18.54 -7.38 -15.51
C ARG A 84 -18.04 -7.96 -14.19
N PRO A 85 -17.20 -9.00 -14.22
CA PRO A 85 -16.53 -9.48 -13.02
C PRO A 85 -15.66 -8.38 -12.40
N ARG A 86 -15.67 -8.28 -11.08
CA ARG A 86 -14.73 -7.47 -10.31
C ARG A 86 -13.68 -8.38 -9.69
N TYR A 87 -12.44 -7.90 -9.65
CA TYR A 87 -11.32 -8.63 -9.07
C TYR A 87 -10.67 -7.84 -7.95
N THR A 88 -10.12 -8.54 -6.96
CA THR A 88 -9.30 -7.96 -5.90
C THR A 88 -7.92 -8.58 -5.89
N MET A 89 -6.95 -7.80 -5.41
CA MET A 89 -5.59 -8.30 -5.24
C MET A 89 -5.50 -9.25 -4.06
N THR A 90 -4.88 -10.39 -4.30
CA THR A 90 -4.56 -11.35 -3.25
C THR A 90 -3.32 -10.93 -2.46
N SER A 91 -3.06 -11.58 -1.33
CA SER A 91 -1.81 -11.42 -0.59
C SER A 91 -0.57 -11.70 -1.46
N LYS A 92 -0.64 -12.64 -2.41
CA LYS A 92 0.42 -12.93 -3.38
C LYS A 92 0.74 -11.69 -4.24
N ALA A 93 -0.30 -10.99 -4.71
CA ALA A 93 -0.13 -9.77 -5.51
C ALA A 93 0.42 -8.60 -4.73
N TYR A 94 -0.01 -8.41 -3.49
CA TYR A 94 0.58 -7.40 -2.62
C TYR A 94 2.05 -7.67 -2.31
N ALA A 95 2.42 -8.93 -2.07
CA ALA A 95 3.81 -9.32 -1.85
C ALA A 95 4.69 -8.96 -3.06
N VAL A 96 4.21 -9.23 -4.27
CA VAL A 96 4.93 -8.85 -5.50
C VAL A 96 4.97 -7.34 -5.68
N ALA A 97 3.84 -6.64 -5.61
CA ALA A 97 3.77 -5.17 -5.76
C ALA A 97 4.73 -4.42 -4.81
N ASN A 98 4.89 -4.96 -3.60
CA ASN A 98 5.77 -4.42 -2.56
C ASN A 98 7.21 -4.93 -2.66
N ALA A 99 7.48 -5.99 -3.44
CA ALA A 99 8.83 -6.53 -3.62
C ALA A 99 9.77 -5.47 -4.22
N SER A 100 10.72 -5.03 -3.39
CA SER A 100 11.75 -4.11 -3.81
C SER A 100 12.75 -4.81 -4.73
N ALA A 101 12.99 -4.25 -5.92
CA ALA A 101 14.10 -4.64 -6.79
C ALA A 101 15.42 -3.95 -6.42
N ALA A 102 15.41 -3.11 -5.37
CA ALA A 102 16.61 -2.44 -4.90
C ALA A 102 17.59 -3.47 -4.30
N SER A 103 18.89 -3.20 -4.43
CA SER A 103 19.91 -4.02 -3.78
C SER A 103 19.68 -4.05 -2.26
N PRO A 104 19.79 -5.24 -1.63
CA PRO A 104 19.71 -5.38 -0.18
C PRO A 104 20.66 -4.41 0.52
N VAL A 105 20.21 -3.84 1.63
CA VAL A 105 21.00 -2.93 2.45
C VAL A 105 21.76 -3.70 3.53
N HIS A 106 22.86 -3.11 4.03
CA HIS A 106 23.47 -3.60 5.25
C HIS A 106 22.51 -3.47 6.43
N ARG A 107 22.55 -4.45 7.34
CA ARG A 107 21.78 -4.42 8.57
C ARG A 107 21.95 -3.10 9.35
N ALA A 108 23.17 -2.61 9.49
CA ALA A 108 23.44 -1.33 10.16
C ALA A 108 22.69 -0.13 9.50
N THR A 109 22.54 -0.13 8.18
CA THR A 109 21.75 0.90 7.47
C THR A 109 20.26 0.76 7.76
N ALA A 110 19.75 -0.48 7.80
CA ALA A 110 18.37 -0.79 8.13
C ALA A 110 18.04 -0.41 9.59
N GLU A 111 18.92 -0.75 10.54
CA GLU A 111 18.80 -0.37 11.95
C GLU A 111 18.79 1.14 12.14
N LYS A 112 19.67 1.88 11.44
CA LYS A 112 19.65 3.34 11.44
C LYS A 112 18.34 3.91 10.87
N ALA A 113 17.82 3.32 9.80
CA ALA A 113 16.55 3.74 9.21
C ALA A 113 15.38 3.46 10.16
N LEU A 114 15.41 2.33 10.86
CA LEU A 114 14.42 1.95 11.87
C LEU A 114 14.46 2.89 13.08
N ALA A 115 15.64 3.22 13.60
CA ALA A 115 15.79 4.17 14.71
C ALA A 115 15.19 5.53 14.33
N GLY A 116 15.55 6.06 13.16
CA GLY A 116 14.97 7.32 12.68
C GLY A 116 13.47 7.23 12.41
N PHE A 117 12.93 6.05 12.07
CA PHE A 117 11.48 5.85 11.99
C PHE A 117 10.82 5.98 13.37
N LEU A 118 11.37 5.33 14.40
CA LEU A 118 10.84 5.40 15.76
C LEU A 118 10.91 6.82 16.34
N GLU A 119 11.99 7.56 16.08
CA GLU A 119 12.06 8.99 16.41
C GLU A 119 10.92 9.80 15.76
N ARG A 120 10.57 9.48 14.50
CA ARG A 120 9.42 10.13 13.83
C ARG A 120 8.08 9.69 14.38
N VAL A 121 7.95 8.47 14.92
CA VAL A 121 6.74 8.04 15.64
C VAL A 121 6.52 8.93 16.86
N GLU A 122 7.57 9.16 17.66
CA GLU A 122 7.51 10.05 18.82
C GLU A 122 7.19 11.50 18.41
N GLN A 123 7.85 12.01 17.38
CA GLN A 123 7.57 13.35 16.84
C GLN A 123 6.13 13.48 16.35
N ALA A 124 5.60 12.46 15.67
CA ALA A 124 4.22 12.48 15.18
C ALA A 124 3.20 12.44 16.32
N ALA A 125 3.49 11.71 17.40
CA ALA A 125 2.64 11.65 18.57
C ALA A 125 2.59 12.99 19.33
N ALA A 126 3.66 13.78 19.30
CA ALA A 126 3.76 15.08 19.97
C ALA A 126 3.26 16.28 19.13
N ASP A 127 3.01 16.09 17.82
CA ASP A 127 2.64 17.17 16.90
C ASP A 127 1.13 17.49 16.98
N PRO A 128 0.74 18.69 17.43
CA PRO A 128 -0.67 19.06 17.61
C PRO A 128 -1.40 19.29 16.28
N LEU A 129 -0.70 19.26 15.15
CA LEU A 129 -1.30 19.40 13.82
C LEU A 129 -1.57 18.05 13.15
N ASN A 130 -1.32 16.92 13.82
CA ASN A 130 -1.67 15.60 13.31
C ASN A 130 -3.10 15.22 13.73
N LEU A 131 -4.00 15.13 12.75
CA LEU A 131 -5.37 14.63 12.94
C LEU A 131 -5.39 13.12 13.20
N TRP A 132 -4.29 12.43 12.86
CA TRP A 132 -4.09 11.00 13.02
C TRP A 132 -2.80 10.73 13.79
N VAL A 133 -2.80 9.72 14.64
CA VAL A 133 -1.66 9.36 15.48
C VAL A 133 -1.35 7.88 15.37
N VAL A 134 -0.09 7.54 15.65
CA VAL A 134 0.37 6.16 15.64
C VAL A 134 -0.19 5.44 16.86
N ASP A 135 -0.95 4.39 16.59
CA ASP A 135 -1.50 3.49 17.60
C ASP A 135 -0.55 2.32 17.85
N ARG A 136 -0.06 1.71 16.77
CA ARG A 136 0.77 0.51 16.85
C ARG A 136 1.74 0.40 15.69
N VAL A 137 2.95 -0.09 15.98
CA VAL A 137 3.96 -0.42 14.97
C VAL A 137 4.46 -1.83 15.18
N VAL A 138 4.47 -2.60 14.11
CA VAL A 138 4.95 -3.98 14.08
C VAL A 138 6.06 -4.12 13.03
N LEU A 139 7.18 -4.72 13.41
CA LEU A 139 8.25 -5.15 12.52
C LEU A 139 7.99 -6.57 12.04
N PHE A 140 8.14 -6.80 10.75
CA PHE A 140 8.11 -8.14 10.16
C PHE A 140 9.25 -8.32 9.15
N GLY A 141 9.23 -9.43 8.42
CA GLY A 141 10.14 -9.65 7.30
C GLY A 141 11.60 -9.88 7.69
N SER A 142 12.50 -9.55 6.77
CA SER A 142 13.89 -10.03 6.81
C SER A 142 14.74 -9.50 7.97
N MET A 143 14.30 -8.40 8.61
CA MET A 143 14.94 -7.81 9.79
C MET A 143 14.77 -8.64 11.08
N LEU A 144 13.79 -9.55 11.12
CA LEU A 144 13.54 -10.41 12.28
C LEU A 144 14.64 -11.46 12.50
N ASP A 145 15.30 -11.90 11.43
CA ASP A 145 16.43 -12.81 11.51
C ASP A 145 17.70 -12.04 11.91
N PRO A 146 18.24 -12.24 13.14
CA PRO A 146 19.42 -11.52 13.60
C PRO A 146 20.70 -11.95 12.87
N THR A 147 20.72 -13.12 12.24
CA THR A 147 21.91 -13.64 11.53
C THR A 147 22.10 -12.98 10.16
N ARG A 148 21.05 -12.36 9.64
CA ARG A 148 21.03 -11.76 8.30
C ARG A 148 21.69 -10.38 8.29
N GLN A 149 22.87 -10.30 7.68
CA GLN A 149 23.65 -9.06 7.52
C GLN A 149 23.19 -8.18 6.34
N ARG A 150 22.46 -8.77 5.39
CA ARG A 150 21.90 -8.12 4.20
C ARG A 150 20.39 -8.30 4.17
N VAL A 151 19.66 -7.24 4.45
CA VAL A 151 18.18 -7.22 4.48
C VAL A 151 17.65 -6.47 3.26
N SER A 152 16.50 -6.87 2.71
CA SER A 152 15.90 -6.20 1.55
C SER A 152 15.56 -4.75 1.89
N ASP A 153 14.89 -4.57 3.01
CA ASP A 153 14.29 -3.37 3.57
C ASP A 153 13.86 -3.64 5.01
N VAL A 154 13.33 -2.62 5.66
CA VAL A 154 12.71 -2.67 6.98
C VAL A 154 11.21 -2.67 6.77
N ASP A 155 10.60 -3.83 6.97
CA ASP A 155 9.18 -4.05 6.80
C ASP A 155 8.40 -3.71 8.07
N LEU A 156 7.58 -2.67 8.01
CA LEU A 156 6.80 -2.17 9.13
C LEU A 156 5.32 -2.16 8.79
N ALA A 157 4.48 -2.67 9.68
CA ALA A 157 3.05 -2.48 9.64
C ALA A 157 2.68 -1.40 10.67
N VAL A 158 1.94 -0.39 10.24
CA VAL A 158 1.59 0.77 11.07
C VAL A 158 0.08 0.87 11.16
N ARG A 159 -0.42 0.96 12.38
CA ARG A 159 -1.80 1.33 12.66
C ARG A 159 -1.84 2.80 13.04
N LEU A 160 -2.63 3.55 12.29
CA LEU A 160 -2.98 4.92 12.60
C LEU A 160 -4.43 4.94 13.10
N ILE A 161 -4.70 5.78 14.08
CA ILE A 161 -6.05 6.08 14.57
C ILE A 161 -6.27 7.58 14.60
N GLU A 162 -7.53 7.99 14.60
CA GLU A 162 -7.89 9.39 14.76
C GLU A 162 -7.41 9.91 16.12
N ASN A 163 -6.89 11.13 16.12
CA ASN A 163 -6.54 11.82 17.34
C ASN A 163 -7.75 12.64 17.79
N GLU A 164 -8.72 12.01 18.45
CA GLU A 164 -10.04 12.60 18.79
C GLU A 164 -9.93 14.03 19.35
N ALA A 165 -9.01 14.27 20.29
CA ALA A 165 -8.81 15.59 20.90
C ALA A 165 -8.40 16.67 19.88
N VAL A 166 -7.53 16.33 18.93
CA VAL A 166 -7.11 17.23 17.85
C VAL A 166 -8.16 17.30 16.75
N PHE A 167 -8.79 16.17 16.43
CA PHE A 167 -9.79 16.04 15.40
C PHE A 167 -10.98 16.96 15.66
N GLU A 168 -11.56 16.88 16.87
CA GLU A 168 -12.69 17.73 17.27
C GLU A 168 -12.28 19.21 17.31
N SER A 169 -11.14 19.53 17.93
CA SER A 169 -10.68 20.93 18.04
C SER A 169 -10.33 21.57 16.70
N ALA A 170 -9.98 20.77 15.69
CA ALA A 170 -9.67 21.24 14.34
C ALA A 170 -10.92 21.42 13.44
N GLY A 171 -12.13 21.15 13.94
CA GLY A 171 -13.37 21.25 13.17
C GLY A 171 -13.84 19.94 12.55
N GLY A 172 -13.34 18.81 13.06
CA GLY A 172 -13.81 17.47 12.78
C GLY A 172 -13.77 17.09 11.30
N HIS A 173 -14.81 16.38 10.87
CA HIS A 173 -14.92 15.80 9.53
C HIS A 173 -14.80 16.81 8.39
N GLN A 174 -15.23 18.07 8.59
CA GLN A 174 -15.17 19.08 7.54
C GLN A 174 -13.71 19.42 7.18
N LEU A 175 -12.86 19.69 8.19
CA LEU A 175 -11.45 19.93 7.94
C LEU A 175 -10.73 18.65 7.52
N ALA A 176 -11.01 17.52 8.17
CA ALA A 176 -10.37 16.25 7.83
C ALA A 176 -10.59 15.87 6.36
N GLY A 177 -11.80 16.10 5.84
CA GLY A 177 -12.12 15.89 4.42
C GLY A 177 -11.28 16.77 3.48
N SER A 178 -11.12 18.06 3.79
CA SER A 178 -10.30 18.96 2.95
C SER A 178 -8.81 18.65 3.04
N VAL A 179 -8.31 18.25 4.22
CA VAL A 179 -6.93 17.79 4.41
C VAL A 179 -6.67 16.52 3.61
N PHE A 180 -7.56 15.54 3.69
CA PHE A 180 -7.46 14.30 2.90
C PHE A 180 -7.39 14.58 1.40
N LEU A 181 -8.27 15.43 0.87
CA LEU A 181 -8.26 15.80 -0.56
C LEU A 181 -6.94 16.46 -0.98
N ALA A 182 -6.39 17.36 -0.15
CA ALA A 182 -5.10 17.99 -0.43
C ALA A 182 -3.95 16.95 -0.47
N GLU A 183 -3.94 15.99 0.45
CA GLU A 183 -2.91 14.94 0.51
C GLU A 183 -2.98 13.95 -0.65
N MET A 184 -4.20 13.62 -1.09
CA MET A 184 -4.48 12.82 -2.29
C MET A 184 -3.99 13.48 -3.56
N ASN A 185 -4.10 14.80 -3.64
CA ASN A 185 -3.51 15.60 -4.72
C ASN A 185 -1.99 15.80 -4.58
N GLY A 186 -1.35 15.16 -3.60
CA GLY A 186 0.10 15.22 -3.38
C GLY A 186 0.57 16.48 -2.64
N GLY A 187 -0.35 17.35 -2.23
CA GLY A 187 -0.07 18.60 -1.54
C GLY A 187 -0.09 18.50 -0.02
N ARG A 188 0.10 19.66 0.61
CA ARG A 188 -0.21 19.91 2.03
C ARG A 188 -1.42 20.81 2.10
N HIS A 189 -2.28 20.60 3.08
CA HIS A 189 -3.41 21.49 3.31
C HIS A 189 -2.92 22.85 3.88
N PRO A 190 -3.50 24.00 3.48
CA PRO A 190 -3.07 25.32 3.97
C PRO A 190 -3.17 25.52 5.47
N SER A 191 -4.05 24.77 6.17
CA SER A 191 -4.18 24.83 7.63
C SER A 191 -2.97 24.26 8.37
N GLY A 192 -2.03 23.60 7.69
CA GLY A 192 -0.88 22.93 8.30
C GLY A 192 -1.20 21.57 8.92
N TYR A 193 -2.49 21.24 9.10
CA TYR A 193 -2.90 19.93 9.57
C TYR A 193 -2.52 18.81 8.61
N ARG A 194 -2.27 17.65 9.20
CA ARG A 194 -1.88 16.43 8.50
C ARG A 194 -2.90 15.33 8.78
N GLY A 195 -3.38 14.73 7.69
CA GLY A 195 -4.25 13.57 7.72
C GLY A 195 -3.44 12.27 7.77
N GLU A 196 -4.15 11.14 7.66
CA GLU A 196 -3.56 9.80 7.70
C GLU A 196 -2.40 9.64 6.68
N TYR A 197 -2.62 10.06 5.44
CA TYR A 197 -1.64 9.90 4.36
C TYR A 197 -0.41 10.77 4.57
N GLY A 198 -0.61 11.99 5.05
CA GLY A 198 0.50 12.86 5.41
C GLY A 198 1.31 12.27 6.54
N VAL A 199 0.69 11.76 7.60
CA VAL A 199 1.39 11.14 8.74
C VAL A 199 2.19 9.94 8.26
N ARG A 200 1.59 9.08 7.44
CA ARG A 200 2.27 7.94 6.83
C ARG A 200 3.47 8.34 5.96
N ARG A 201 3.34 9.41 5.16
CA ARG A 201 4.45 9.97 4.35
C ARG A 201 5.56 10.54 5.23
N PHE A 202 5.20 11.23 6.31
CA PHE A 202 6.16 11.75 7.29
C PHE A 202 6.95 10.61 7.95
N LEU A 203 6.26 9.60 8.48
CA LEU A 203 6.88 8.42 9.08
C LEU A 203 7.84 7.71 8.10
N LYS A 204 7.44 7.58 6.82
CA LYS A 204 8.30 7.01 5.77
C LYS A 204 9.56 7.86 5.53
N GLY A 205 9.50 9.17 5.72
CA GLY A 205 10.65 10.07 5.60
C GLY A 205 11.34 10.02 4.23
N ARG A 206 10.61 9.66 3.18
CA ARG A 206 11.15 9.35 1.82
C ARG A 206 12.24 8.25 1.81
N SER A 207 12.36 7.48 2.89
CA SER A 207 13.34 6.40 2.97
C SER A 207 12.94 5.28 2.03
N ARG A 208 13.85 4.94 1.11
CA ARG A 208 13.73 3.73 0.26
C ARG A 208 13.97 2.44 1.04
N VAL A 209 14.49 2.54 2.26
CA VAL A 209 14.80 1.40 3.14
C VAL A 209 13.58 0.99 3.96
N LEU A 210 12.57 1.86 4.08
CA LEU A 210 11.35 1.59 4.85
C LEU A 210 10.21 1.16 3.92
N SER A 211 9.65 -0.01 4.20
CA SER A 211 8.40 -0.50 3.63
C SER A 211 7.31 -0.37 4.68
N LEU A 212 6.18 0.28 4.33
CA LEU A 212 5.07 0.51 5.25
C LEU A 212 3.82 -0.23 4.74
N ALA A 213 3.32 -1.17 5.52
CA ALA A 213 2.01 -1.81 5.38
C ALA A 213 0.99 -1.20 6.34
N ASN A 214 -0.29 -1.38 6.05
CA ASN A 214 -1.35 -1.02 6.99
C ASN A 214 -1.55 -2.15 8.00
N LEU A 215 -1.80 -1.78 9.26
CA LEU A 215 -2.12 -2.70 10.34
C LEU A 215 -3.55 -2.43 10.82
N SER A 216 -4.39 -3.45 10.78
CA SER A 216 -5.78 -3.38 11.25
C SER A 216 -5.87 -3.44 12.79
N ALA A 217 -7.09 -3.26 13.32
CA ALA A 217 -7.34 -3.27 14.76
C ALA A 217 -7.07 -4.63 15.41
N ASP A 218 -7.41 -5.70 14.70
CA ASP A 218 -7.19 -7.10 15.08
C ASP A 218 -5.75 -7.57 14.82
N GLY A 219 -4.87 -6.70 14.34
CA GLY A 219 -3.45 -7.00 14.13
C GLY A 219 -3.14 -7.65 12.77
N ALA A 220 -4.12 -7.75 11.87
CA ALA A 220 -3.86 -8.20 10.51
C ALA A 220 -3.02 -7.16 9.75
N MET A 221 -1.93 -7.64 9.15
CA MET A 221 -1.06 -6.83 8.31
C MET A 221 -1.51 -6.97 6.86
N ALA A 222 -1.77 -5.83 6.21
CA ALA A 222 -2.29 -5.82 4.84
C ALA A 222 -1.42 -6.63 3.87
N GLY A 223 -2.03 -7.62 3.21
CA GLY A 223 -1.37 -8.50 2.24
C GLY A 223 -0.50 -9.60 2.85
N LEU A 224 -0.62 -9.87 4.16
CA LEU A 224 0.14 -10.92 4.86
C LEU A 224 -0.79 -11.88 5.59
N SER A 225 -0.32 -13.11 5.81
CA SER A 225 -1.03 -14.11 6.62
C SER A 225 -1.12 -13.65 8.09
N PRO A 226 -2.21 -13.94 8.83
CA PRO A 226 -2.30 -13.68 10.26
C PRO A 226 -1.13 -14.29 11.08
N ASP A 227 -0.60 -15.43 10.63
CA ASP A 227 0.50 -16.15 11.31
C ASP A 227 1.90 -15.61 10.97
N THR A 228 1.99 -14.51 10.21
CA THR A 228 3.28 -13.95 9.78
C THR A 228 4.11 -13.59 11.01
N PRO A 229 5.34 -14.13 11.15
CA PRO A 229 6.22 -13.79 12.27
C PRO A 229 6.45 -12.29 12.33
N HIS A 230 6.29 -11.73 13.52
CA HIS A 230 6.38 -10.29 13.72
C HIS A 230 6.78 -9.93 15.16
N ARG A 231 7.22 -8.68 15.34
CA ARG A 231 7.60 -8.11 16.64
C ARG A 231 6.98 -6.73 16.79
N VAL A 232 6.20 -6.53 17.86
CA VAL A 232 5.70 -5.20 18.22
C VAL A 232 6.89 -4.30 18.61
N LEU A 233 6.97 -3.12 18.02
CA LEU A 233 8.00 -2.12 18.30
C LEU A 233 7.48 -0.91 19.08
N TYR A 234 6.20 -0.59 18.89
CA TYR A 234 5.54 0.53 19.54
C TYR A 234 4.07 0.20 19.73
N GLU A 235 3.54 0.57 20.89
CA GLU A 235 2.13 0.54 21.22
C GLU A 235 1.82 1.83 21.98
N ARG A 236 0.79 2.54 21.53
CA ARG A 236 0.39 3.80 22.13
C ARG A 236 -0.05 3.54 23.57
N PRO A 237 0.45 4.31 24.55
CA PRO A 237 -0.02 4.20 25.92
C PRO A 237 -1.54 4.48 26.00
N PRO A 238 -2.28 3.78 26.88
CA PRO A 238 -3.68 4.11 27.12
C PRO A 238 -3.81 5.56 27.58
N ILE A 239 -4.84 6.24 27.09
CA ILE A 239 -5.21 7.58 27.55
C ILE A 239 -5.96 7.38 28.88
N ASN A 240 -5.33 7.77 29.99
CA ASN A 240 -5.95 7.80 31.31
C ASN A 240 -6.84 9.03 31.48
#